data_AF-A0A537APG5-F1
#
_entry.id   AF-A0A537APG5-F1
#
_cell.length_a   1.000
_cell.length_b   1.000
_cell.length_c   1.000
_cell.angle_alpha   90.00
_cell.angle_beta   90.00
_cell.angle_gamma   90.00
#
_symmetry.space_group_name_H-M   'P 1'
#
loop_
_entity.id
_entity.type
_entity.pdbx_description
1 polymer ?
#
loop_
_entity_poly.entity_id
_entity_poly.type
_entity_poly.pdbx_seq_one_letter_code
_entity_poly.pdbx_strand_id
1 'polypeptide(L)' 'MLKFGICAGICLEWVCGPSVNSLHSLGSASVRALMAALLAWVALEAAQALWRAVMSLDDRPPSRIDPRPTEIGK' A
#
# COMPACT_ATOMS: atom_id res chain seq x y z
N MET A 1 3.29 -9.52 -3.16
CA MET A 1 4.41 -8.65 -3.59
C MET A 1 5.53 -8.48 -2.54
N LEU A 2 5.63 -9.41 -1.58
CA LEU A 2 6.66 -9.42 -0.52
C LEU A 2 8.09 -9.27 -1.06
N LYS A 3 8.37 -9.85 -2.23
CA LYS A 3 9.67 -9.75 -2.92
C LYS A 3 10.09 -8.30 -3.19
N PHE A 4 9.15 -7.44 -3.57
CA PHE A 4 9.41 -6.01 -3.82
C PHE A 4 9.62 -5.23 -2.52
N GLY A 5 8.86 -5.56 -1.47
CA GLY A 5 9.07 -4.99 -0.13
C GLY A 5 10.43 -5.36 0.46
N ILE A 6 10.87 -6.61 0.27
CA ILE A 6 12.20 -7.09 0.68
C ILE A 6 13.31 -6.31 -0.05
N CYS A 7 13.24 -6.21 -1.38
CA CYS A 7 14.23 -5.44 -2.14
C CYS A 7 14.26 -3.96 -1.71
N ALA A 8 13.10 -3.32 -1.58
CA ALA A 8 13.00 -1.91 -1.18
C ALA A 8 13.56 -1.66 0.23
N GLY A 9 13.24 -2.53 1.19
CA GLY A 9 13.75 -2.44 2.56
C GLY A 9 15.26 -2.62 2.64
N ILE A 10 15.83 -3.56 1.88
CA ILE A 10 17.28 -3.78 1.80
C ILE A 10 17.97 -2.56 1.17
N CYS A 11 17.44 -2.02 0.07
CA CYS A 11 17.97 -0.82 -0.56
C CYS A 11 17.94 0.39 0.38
N LEU A 12 16.86 0.54 1.16
CA LEU A 12 16.70 1.64 2.11
C LEU A 12 17.70 1.54 3.28
N GLU A 13 17.90 0.35 3.82
CA GLU A 13 18.94 0.11 4.83
C GLU A 13 20.35 0.34 4.26
N TRP A 14 20.59 0.00 2.99
CA TRP A 14 21.88 0.24 2.34
C TRP A 14 22.21 1.71 2.13
N VAL A 15 21.19 2.54 1.80
CA VAL A 15 21.38 3.96 1.52
C VAL A 15 21.35 4.81 2.79
N CYS A 16 20.44 4.50 3.71
CA CYS A 16 20.17 5.33 4.90
C CYS A 16 20.68 4.71 6.21
N GLY A 17 21.09 3.44 6.19
CA GLY A 17 21.57 2.74 7.38
C GLY A 17 22.99 3.16 7.76
N PRO A 18 23.32 3.23 9.06
CA PRO A 18 24.69 3.48 9.51
C PRO A 18 25.66 2.39 9.05
N SER A 19 26.91 2.81 8.84
CA SER A 19 28.02 1.95 8.40
C SER A 19 28.21 0.76 9.33
N VAL A 20 28.20 -0.45 8.74
CA VAL A 20 28.40 -1.71 9.44
C VAL A 20 29.91 -1.99 9.52
N ASN A 21 30.54 -1.62 10.63
CA ASN A 21 32.00 -1.73 10.81
C ASN A 21 32.44 -3.00 11.55
N SER A 22 31.51 -3.86 11.95
CA SER A 22 31.80 -5.08 12.71
C SER A 22 30.74 -6.16 12.51
N LEU A 23 31.13 -7.43 12.68
CA LEU A 23 30.23 -8.59 12.63
C LEU A 23 29.03 -8.45 13.58
N HIS A 24 29.23 -7.86 14.76
CA HIS A 24 28.13 -7.58 15.69
C HIS A 24 27.13 -6.56 15.14
N SER A 25 27.60 -5.51 14.47
CA SER A 25 26.73 -4.52 13.83
C SER A 25 25.95 -5.09 12.63
N LEU A 26 26.46 -6.15 12.00
CA LEU A 26 25.80 -6.82 10.88
C LEU A 26 24.47 -7.45 11.31
N GLY A 27 24.42 -8.04 12.51
CA GLY A 27 23.19 -8.61 13.07
C GLY A 27 22.12 -7.54 13.33
N SER A 28 22.51 -6.37 13.85
CA SER A 28 21.56 -5.26 14.04
C SER A 28 21.08 -4.65 12.72
N ALA A 29 21.96 -4.59 11.71
CA ALA A 29 21.62 -4.08 10.38
C ALA A 29 20.67 -5.02 9.64
N SER A 30 20.83 -6.34 9.74
CA SER A 30 19.93 -7.30 9.10
C SER A 30 18.53 -7.27 9.73
N VAL A 31 18.42 -7.10 11.05
CA VAL A 31 17.13 -6.92 11.72
C VAL A 31 16.45 -5.62 11.29
N ARG A 32 17.18 -4.51 11.20
CA ARG A 32 16.61 -3.26 10.69
C ARG A 32 16.18 -3.35 9.23
N ALA A 33 17.00 -3.95 8.37
CA ALA A 33 16.65 -4.18 6.97
C ALA A 33 15.35 -4.98 6.85
N LEU A 34 15.19 -6.02 7.68
CA LEU A 34 13.98 -6.83 7.72
C LEU A 34 12.77 -6.01 8.19
N MET A 35 12.92 -5.20 9.23
CA MET A 35 11.85 -4.34 9.73
C MET A 35 11.46 -3.26 8.70
N ALA A 36 12.45 -2.66 8.02
CA ALA A 36 12.22 -1.72 6.93
C ALA A 36 11.51 -2.37 5.75
N ALA A 37 11.86 -3.61 5.41
CA ALA A 37 11.19 -4.38 4.37
C ALA A 37 9.73 -4.70 4.71
N LEU A 38 9.46 -5.10 5.96
CA LEU A 38 8.10 -5.35 6.44
C LEU A 38 7.26 -4.06 6.47
N LEU A 39 7.84 -2.93 6.88
CA LEU A 39 7.19 -1.63 6.83
C LEU A 39 6.87 -1.20 5.40
N ALA A 40 7.84 -1.30 4.49
CA ALA A 40 7.65 -0.99 3.08
C ALA A 40 6.55 -1.88 2.46
N TRP A 41 6.51 -3.15 2.85
CA TRP A 41 5.47 -4.08 2.44
C TRP A 41 4.07 -3.65 2.91
N VAL A 42 3.92 -3.34 4.20
CA VAL A 42 2.64 -2.87 4.77
C VAL A 42 2.21 -1.54 4.13
N ALA A 43 3.14 -0.62 3.89
CA ALA A 43 2.86 0.65 3.23
C ALA A 43 2.34 0.45 1.81
N LEU A 44 2.90 -0.51 1.06
CA LEU A 44 2.45 -0.83 -0.29
C LEU A 44 1.04 -1.43 -0.30
N GLU A 45 0.75 -2.36 0.62
CA GLU A 45 -0.57 -2.94 0.80
C GLU A 45 -1.60 -1.86 1.20
N ALA A 46 -1.22 -0.95 2.10
CA ALA A 46 -2.07 0.19 2.49
C ALA A 46 -2.35 1.13 1.32
N ALA A 47 -1.34 1.45 0.50
CA ALA A 47 -1.51 2.27 -0.70
C ALA A 47 -2.44 1.60 -1.73
N GLN A 48 -2.34 0.28 -1.89
CA GLN A 48 -3.24 -0.48 -2.77
C GLN A 48 -4.67 -0.53 -2.25
N ALA A 49 -4.84 -0.73 -0.93
CA ALA A 49 -6.16 -0.68 -0.30
C ALA A 49 -6.81 0.69 -0.46
N LEU A 50 -6.03 1.77 -0.25
CA LEU A 50 -6.49 3.14 -0.45
C LEU A 50 -6.85 3.40 -1.91
N TRP A 51 -6.02 2.97 -2.87
CA TRP A 51 -6.32 3.11 -4.29
C TRP A 51 -7.63 2.42 -4.68
N ARG A 52 -7.86 1.19 -4.20
CA ARG A 52 -9.12 0.47 -4.42
C ARG A 52 -10.30 1.19 -3.79
N ALA A 53 -10.13 1.75 -2.59
CA ALA A 53 -11.17 2.53 -1.94
C ALA A 53 -11.52 3.79 -2.75
N VAL A 54 -10.51 4.51 -3.25
CA VAL A 54 -10.71 5.68 -4.12
C VAL A 54 -11.46 5.31 -5.40
N MET A 55 -11.07 4.23 -6.08
CA MET A 55 -11.78 3.82 -7.30
C MET A 55 -13.22 3.35 -7.03
N SER A 56 -13.48 2.73 -5.88
CA SER A 56 -14.85 2.37 -5.49
C SER A 56 -15.77 3.56 -5.20
N LEU A 57 -15.21 4.72 -4.84
CA LEU A 57 -15.96 5.97 -4.66
C LEU A 57 -16.35 6.59 -6.01
N ASP A 58 -15.53 6.39 -7.05
CA ASP A 58 -15.78 6.89 -8.40
C ASP A 58 -16.84 6.05 -9.13
N ASP A 59 -16.98 4.77 -8.77
CA ASP A 59 -18.00 3.82 -9.27
C ASP A 59 -19.41 4.09 -8.71
N ARG A 60 -19.75 5.35 -8.43
CA ARG A 60 -21.10 5.72 -7.99
C ARG A 60 -22.08 5.38 -9.12
N PRO A 61 -23.03 4.46 -8.91
CA PRO A 61 -23.92 4.02 -9.97
C PRO A 61 -24.71 5.22 -10.50
N PRO A 62 -24.90 5.34 -11.83
CA PRO A 62 -25.72 6.40 -12.39
C PRO A 62 -27.06 6.38 -11.67
N SER A 63 -27.44 7.53 -11.10
CA SER A 63 -28.72 7.71 -10.41
C SER A 63 -29.80 7.09 -11.29
N ARG A 64 -30.36 5.97 -10.83
CA ARG A 64 -31.44 5.28 -11.53
C ARG A 64 -32.59 6.27 -11.53
N ILE A 65 -32.78 6.94 -12.65
CA ILE A 65 -33.99 7.74 -12.90
C ILE A 65 -35.09 6.68 -12.91
N ASP A 66 -35.78 6.51 -11.79
CA ASP A 66 -36.99 5.69 -11.73
C ASP A 66 -37.95 6.27 -12.78
N PRO A 67 -38.35 5.51 -13.79
CA PRO A 67 -39.44 5.91 -14.66
C PRO A 67 -40.70 5.81 -13.81
N ARG A 68 -41.04 6.86 -13.06
CA ARG A 68 -42.38 6.97 -12.47
C ARG A 68 -43.37 6.88 -13.63
N PRO A 69 -44.38 6.00 -13.56
CA PRO A 69 -45.44 6.01 -14.55
C PRO A 69 -46.16 7.35 -14.37
N THR A 70 -46.07 8.21 -15.38
CA THR A 70 -46.91 9.40 -15.48
C THR A 70 -48.32 8.90 -15.72
N GLU A 71 -49.06 8.61 -14.64
CA GLU A 71 -50.51 8.48 -14.72
C GLU A 71 -51.06 9.87 -15.06
N ILE A 72 -51.19 10.12 -16.37
CA ILE A 72 -51.95 11.25 -16.89
C ILE A 72 -53.41 10.85 -16.70
N GLY A 73 -53.99 11.36 -15.61
CA GLY A 73 -55.35 11.09 -15.22
C GLY A 73 -56.38 11.58 -16.25
N LYS A 74 -57.44 10.76 -16.33
CA LYS A 74 -58.84 11.01 -16.72
C LYS A 74 -59.16 12.00 -17.84
#